data_AF-A0A3A4X3A2-F1
#
_entry.id   AF-A0A3A4X3A2-F1
#
_cell.length_a   1.000
_cell.length_b   1.000
_cell.length_c   1.000
_cell.angle_alpha   90.00
_cell.angle_beta   90.00
_cell.angle_gamma   90.00
#
_symmetry.space_group_name_H-M   'P 1'
#
loop_
_entity.id
_entity.type
_entity.pdbx_description
1 polymer ?
#
loop_
_entity_poly.entity_id
_entity_poly.type
_entity_poly.pdbx_seq_one_letter_code
_entity_poly.pdbx_strand_id
1 'polypeptide(L)' 'MQLAGAVLLGMVMLYGAGFAQTAEVHNAAHDARHSVGFPCH' A
#
# COMPACT_ATOMS: atom_id res chain seq x y z
N MET A 1 20.86 -4.92 -8.82
CA MET A 1 20.53 -4.29 -7.52
C MET A 1 19.15 -3.66 -7.52
N GLN A 2 18.79 -2.82 -8.50
CA GLN A 2 17.50 -2.11 -8.55
C GLN A 2 16.28 -3.05 -8.63
N LEU A 3 16.31 -4.05 -9.52
CA LEU A 3 15.20 -5.00 -9.66
C LEU A 3 14.92 -5.78 -8.36
N ALA A 4 15.97 -6.23 -7.68
CA ALA A 4 15.87 -6.91 -6.40
C ALA A 4 15.26 -5.98 -5.31
N GLY A 5 15.65 -4.70 -5.30
CA GLY A 5 15.06 -3.70 -4.41
C GLY A 5 13.57 -3.47 -4.67
N ALA A 6 13.17 -3.40 -5.94
CA ALA A 6 11.76 -3.26 -6.32
C ALA A 6 10.92 -4.47 -5.91
N VAL A 7 11.46 -5.69 -6.12
CA VAL A 7 10.80 -6.94 -5.71
C VAL A 7 10.66 -6.99 -4.18
N LEU A 8 11.72 -6.66 -3.44
CA LEU A 8 11.67 -6.64 -1.97
C LEU A 8 10.64 -5.63 -1.46
N LEU A 9 10.62 -4.42 -2.01
CA LEU A 9 9.65 -3.40 -1.63
C LEU A 9 8.20 -3.85 -1.91
N GLY A 10 7.95 -4.41 -3.10
CA GLY A 10 6.64 -4.95 -3.46
C GLY A 10 6.18 -6.06 -2.52
N MET A 11 7.09 -6.97 -2.15
CA MET A 11 6.79 -8.03 -1.18
C MET A 11 6.42 -7.45 0.18
N VAL A 12 7.18 -6.48 0.71
CA VAL A 12 6.87 -5.83 1.99
C VAL A 12 5.49 -5.19 1.97
N MET A 13 5.12 -4.51 0.89
CA MET A 13 3.80 -3.89 0.76
C MET A 13 2.66 -4.92 0.72
N LEU A 14 2.81 -5.98 -0.08
CA LEU A 14 1.78 -7.02 -0.22
C LEU A 14 1.54 -7.77 1.10
N TYR A 15 2.61 -8.25 1.74
CA TYR A 15 2.48 -9.01 2.99
C TYR A 15 2.14 -8.09 4.17
N GLY A 16 2.70 -6.88 4.21
CA GLY A 16 2.43 -5.90 5.27
C GLY A 16 0.96 -5.46 5.30
N ALA A 17 0.37 -5.13 4.16
CA ALA A 17 -1.04 -4.72 4.08
C ALA A 17 -2.02 -5.90 4.08
N GLY A 18 -1.66 -7.02 3.46
CA GLY A 18 -2.53 -8.21 3.35
C GLY A 18 -2.74 -8.97 4.66
N PHE A 19 -1.76 -8.92 5.57
CA PHE A 19 -1.82 -9.58 6.88
C PHE A 19 -1.89 -8.59 8.05
N ALA A 20 -2.14 -7.30 7.78
CA ALA A 20 -2.37 -6.32 8.82
C ALA A 20 -3.64 -6.70 9.61
N GLN A 21 -3.51 -6.80 10.94
CA GLN A 21 -4.66 -7.04 11.82
C GLN A 21 -5.48 -5.76 12.05
N THR A 22 -4.93 -4.61 11.68
CA THR A 22 -5.55 -3.29 11.83
C THR A 22 -6.24 -2.91 10.53
N ALA A 23 -7.51 -2.50 10.63
CA ALA A 23 -8.31 -2.13 9.47
C ALA A 23 -7.75 -0.88 8.78
N GLU A 24 -7.07 -0.01 9.53
CA GLU A 24 -6.49 1.25 9.04
C GLU A 24 -5.39 0.99 8.00
N VAL A 25 -4.46 0.07 8.28
CA VAL A 25 -3.33 -0.23 7.37
C VAL A 25 -3.82 -0.96 6.12
N HIS A 26 -4.77 -1.88 6.27
CA HIS A 26 -5.39 -2.57 5.14
C HIS A 26 -6.16 -1.60 4.25
N ASN A 27 -6.98 -0.74 4.86
CA ASN A 27 -7.77 0.26 4.13
C ASN A 27 -6.88 1.31 3.47
N ALA A 28 -5.73 1.68 4.07
CA ALA A 28 -4.77 2.59 3.47
C ALA A 28 -4.20 2.07 2.14
N ALA A 29 -4.00 0.76 2.01
CA ALA A 29 -3.56 0.15 0.75
C ALA A 29 -4.66 0.15 -0.34
N HIS A 30 -5.92 0.16 0.07
CA HIS A 30 -7.10 0.28 -0.81
C HIS A 30 -7.58 1.72 -0.98
N ASP A 31 -6.91 2.69 -0.36
CA ASP A 31 -7.32 4.08 -0.30
C ASP A 31 -6.96 4.83 -1.59
N ALA A 32 -7.76 4.60 -2.65
CA ALA A 32 -7.53 5.30 -3.90
C ALA A 32 -7.79 6.82 -3.77
N ARG A 33 -8.64 7.25 -2.83
CA ARG A 33 -9.07 8.65 -2.65
C ARG A 33 -7.90 9.62 -2.39
N HIS A 34 -6.84 9.23 -1.69
CA HIS A 34 -5.61 10.05 -1.60
C HIS A 34 -4.67 9.89 -2.81
N SER A 35 -4.71 8.77 -3.52
CA SER A 35 -3.84 8.51 -4.68
C SER A 35 -4.27 9.24 -5.96
N VAL A 36 -5.57 9.54 -6.11
CA VAL A 36 -6.10 10.25 -7.29
C VAL A 36 -6.17 11.78 -7.12
N GLY A 37 -5.76 12.32 -5.96
CA GLY A 37 -5.69 13.77 -5.73
C GLY A 37 -7.02 14.51 -5.97
N PHE A 38 -8.14 13.79 -5.95
CA PHE A 38 -9.46 14.36 -6.22
C PHE A 38 -10.02 14.86 -4.89
N PRO A 39 -10.14 16.18 -4.69
CA PRO A 39 -10.67 16.70 -3.44
C PRO A 39 -12.12 16.27 -3.30
N CYS A 40 -12.48 15.84 -2.09
CA CYS A 40 -13.87 15.54 -1.73
C CYS A 40 -14.67 16.81 -1.34
N HIS A 41 -14.22 18.00 -1.76
CA HIS A 41 -14.99 19.24 -1.81
C HIS A 41 -14.41 20.21 -2.84
#